data_AF-A0A0L6W8J3-F1
#
_entry.id   AF-A0A0L6W8J3-F1
#
_cell.length_a   1.000
_cell.length_b   1.000
_cell.length_c   1.000
_cell.angle_alpha   90.00
_cell.angle_beta   90.00
_cell.angle_gamma   90.00
#
_symmetry.space_group_name_H-M   'P 1'
#
loop_
_entity.id
_entity.type
_entity.pdbx_description
1 polymer ?
#
loop_
_entity_poly.entity_id
_entity_poly.type
_entity_poly.pdbx_seq_one_letter_code
_entity_poly.pdbx_strand_id
1 'polypeptide(L)'
;MLDILSWIASHGPETARKRVKKLHEMVNKDKNKLFRKFLKFEIKNYHIPIQKSVEAEFPNSASVQYLQSEGYDTTKHIDSSTVQAVLVGILKKFDQDLVFDAQMSSHLKLESLVLAAATLRDSMFLTKWMEHSQGIQASTETLLVEKASQFCRNVNKVYQYVCIIDLIRYVQRKEPIKIEWVYARDMNLGNLNTLCYQFEHLELESALTIALRIVRQFNLTELTSARLVECFQRMKPFRSAGNPSRNRYVNTYVHAELKLIVFLLQRTPQRSQDQEIEHRPIGCSKRSCLYCTFWIEELQEIFKPTVHRFMYYTAGSHGSPYATCARVGPFKEDPNGLCSNKVEERLKGLGDQQVRALLNYEKGHTKKKSEDHASASDGESSEASKRFLQS
;
A
#
# COMPACT_ATOMS: atom_id res chain seq x y z
N MET A 1 -26.66 -3.29 7.63
CA MET A 1 -25.49 -2.39 7.56
C MET A 1 -24.26 -3.29 7.48
N LEU A 2 -23.40 -3.13 6.47
CA LEU A 2 -22.17 -3.93 6.39
C LEU A 2 -21.16 -3.34 7.38
N ASP A 3 -21.03 -3.96 8.55
CA ASP A 3 -19.95 -3.61 9.47
C ASP A 3 -18.62 -4.16 8.91
N ILE A 4 -17.82 -3.26 8.34
CA ILE A 4 -16.53 -3.61 7.77
C ILE A 4 -15.56 -4.12 8.84
N LEU A 5 -15.70 -3.72 10.11
CA LEU A 5 -14.77 -4.14 11.15
C LEU A 5 -15.00 -5.61 11.51
N SER A 6 -16.26 -6.01 11.68
CA SER A 6 -16.64 -7.42 11.77
C SER A 6 -16.19 -8.22 10.55
N TRP A 7 -16.31 -7.66 9.34
CA TRP A 7 -15.84 -8.29 8.12
C TRP A 7 -14.32 -8.48 8.09
N ILE A 8 -13.54 -7.43 8.38
CA ILE A 8 -12.08 -7.46 8.44
C ILE A 8 -11.59 -8.45 9.50
N ALA A 9 -12.20 -8.44 10.68
CA ALA A 9 -11.84 -9.33 11.77
C ALA A 9 -12.02 -10.80 11.38
N SER A 10 -13.07 -11.10 10.60
CA SER A 10 -13.40 -12.47 10.19
C SER A 10 -12.66 -12.94 8.93
N HIS A 11 -12.33 -12.03 8.00
CA HIS A 11 -11.88 -12.41 6.64
C HIS A 11 -10.55 -11.82 6.18
N GLY A 12 -10.02 -10.82 6.90
CA GLY A 12 -8.67 -10.28 6.66
C GLY A 12 -7.84 -10.06 7.92
N PRO A 13 -7.94 -10.92 8.96
CA PRO A 13 -7.29 -10.65 10.24
C PRO A 13 -5.78 -10.57 10.08
N GLU A 14 -5.16 -11.29 9.15
CA GLU A 14 -3.70 -11.25 8.93
C GLU A 14 -3.22 -9.85 8.54
N THR A 15 -3.96 -9.16 7.67
CA THR A 15 -3.57 -7.82 7.20
C THR A 15 -3.77 -6.79 8.29
N ALA A 16 -4.89 -6.85 9.02
CA ALA A 16 -5.15 -6.01 10.17
C ALA A 16 -4.12 -6.26 11.28
N ARG A 17 -3.92 -7.52 11.67
CA ARG A 17 -2.89 -7.98 12.62
C ARG A 17 -1.51 -7.52 12.22
N LYS A 18 -1.13 -7.61 10.94
CA LYS A 18 0.17 -7.10 10.45
C LYS A 18 0.31 -5.59 10.65
N ARG A 19 -0.73 -4.81 10.35
CA ARG A 19 -0.73 -3.34 10.52
C ARG A 19 -0.64 -2.96 11.99
N VAL A 20 -1.44 -3.60 12.83
CA VAL A 20 -1.46 -3.35 14.28
C VAL A 20 -0.16 -3.80 14.93
N LYS A 21 0.34 -4.98 14.57
CA LYS A 21 1.66 -5.46 15.01
C LYS A 21 2.74 -4.45 14.64
N LYS A 22 2.78 -3.94 13.41
CA LYS A 22 3.76 -2.91 13.04
C LYS A 22 3.67 -1.65 13.90
N LEU A 23 2.46 -1.17 14.18
CA LEU A 23 2.24 -0.02 15.07
C LEU A 23 2.75 -0.32 16.49
N HIS A 24 2.37 -1.47 17.04
CA HIS A 24 2.82 -1.95 18.35
C HIS A 24 4.34 -2.08 18.42
N GLU A 25 4.96 -2.73 17.44
CA GLU A 25 6.42 -2.92 17.38
C GLU A 25 7.16 -1.58 17.32
N MET A 26 6.62 -0.62 16.58
CA MET A 26 7.22 0.70 16.47
C MET A 26 7.16 1.48 17.79
N VAL A 27 6.07 1.32 18.54
CA VAL A 27 5.91 1.92 19.87
C VAL A 27 6.76 1.18 20.91
N ASN A 28 6.87 -0.15 20.86
CA ASN A 28 7.37 -0.94 21.98
C ASN A 28 8.71 -1.66 21.79
N LYS A 29 9.08 -2.02 20.56
CA LYS A 29 10.23 -2.89 20.29
C LYS A 29 11.52 -2.15 19.93
N ASP A 30 11.53 -0.83 20.03
CA ASP A 30 12.79 -0.09 20.00
C ASP A 30 13.68 -0.54 21.17
N LYS A 31 14.95 -0.89 20.93
CA LYS A 31 15.83 -1.57 21.91
C LYS A 31 15.89 -0.90 23.29
N ASN A 32 15.66 0.41 23.35
CA ASN A 32 15.64 1.21 24.59
C ASN A 32 14.29 1.86 24.91
N LYS A 33 13.21 1.49 24.19
CA LYS A 33 11.91 2.17 24.18
C LYS A 33 12.06 3.69 23.96
N LEU A 34 13.10 4.11 23.23
CA LEU A 34 13.50 5.50 23.09
C LEU A 34 12.39 6.31 22.41
N PHE A 35 11.81 5.76 21.34
CA PHE A 35 10.66 6.38 20.68
C PHE A 35 9.43 6.51 21.61
N ARG A 36 9.14 5.52 22.45
CA ARG A 36 8.04 5.59 23.42
C ARG A 36 8.25 6.65 24.48
N LYS A 37 9.48 6.75 25.00
CA LYS A 37 9.86 7.77 25.98
C LYS A 37 9.72 9.17 25.39
N PHE A 38 10.19 9.34 24.15
CA PHE A 38 10.01 10.57 23.38
C PHE A 38 8.53 10.91 23.22
N LEU A 39 7.71 9.98 22.74
CA LEU A 39 6.28 10.22 22.56
C LEU A 39 5.55 10.59 23.87
N LYS A 40 5.89 9.92 24.98
CA LYS A 40 5.36 10.28 26.31
C LYS A 40 5.83 11.66 26.78
N PHE A 41 7.06 12.04 26.45
CA PHE A 41 7.59 13.37 26.74
C PHE A 41 6.83 14.43 25.94
N GLU A 42 6.63 14.24 24.63
CA GLU A 42 5.84 15.14 23.79
C GLU A 42 4.41 15.29 24.32
N ILE A 43 3.75 14.20 24.72
CA ILE A 43 2.42 14.26 25.32
C ILE A 43 2.46 15.06 26.63
N LYS A 44 3.40 14.78 27.54
CA LYS A 44 3.50 15.47 28.83
C LYS A 44 3.70 16.98 28.67
N ASN A 45 4.42 17.40 27.64
CA ASN A 45 4.69 18.81 27.34
C ASN A 45 3.63 19.44 26.43
N TYR A 46 2.62 18.69 26.00
CA TYR A 46 1.54 19.22 25.19
C TYR A 46 0.58 20.05 26.03
N HIS A 47 0.39 21.32 25.63
CA HIS A 47 -0.52 22.25 26.28
C HIS A 47 -1.56 22.72 25.27
N ILE A 48 -2.84 22.63 25.64
CA ILE A 48 -3.92 23.21 24.85
C ILE A 48 -4.12 24.67 25.25
N PRO A 49 -4.45 25.57 24.29
CA PRO A 49 -4.93 26.91 24.62
C PRO A 49 -6.19 26.80 25.49
N ILE A 50 -6.28 27.65 26.52
CA ILE A 50 -7.27 27.63 27.62
C ILE A 50 -8.75 27.68 27.14
N GLN A 51 -9.03 27.87 25.85
CA GLN A 51 -10.38 28.11 25.31
C GLN A 51 -10.84 27.08 24.26
N LYS A 52 -10.20 25.91 24.16
CA LYS A 52 -10.59 24.90 23.17
C LYS A 52 -11.58 23.88 23.73
N SER A 53 -12.70 23.70 23.03
CA SER A 53 -13.64 22.60 23.26
C SER A 53 -13.02 21.24 22.91
N VAL A 54 -13.65 20.15 23.36
CA VAL A 54 -13.32 18.76 22.96
C VAL A 54 -13.23 18.65 21.44
N GLU A 55 -14.20 19.23 20.76
CA GLU A 55 -14.31 19.23 19.30
C GLU A 55 -13.16 19.99 18.63
N ALA A 56 -12.61 21.02 19.30
CA ALA A 56 -11.47 21.76 18.77
C ALA A 56 -10.13 21.02 18.90
N GLU A 57 -10.00 20.09 19.86
CA GLU A 57 -8.83 19.20 19.96
C GLU A 57 -9.02 17.92 19.15
N PHE A 58 -10.25 17.39 19.12
CA PHE A 58 -10.64 16.13 18.51
C PHE A 58 -11.89 16.31 17.61
N PRO A 59 -11.73 16.84 16.38
CA PRO A 59 -12.85 17.32 15.56
C PRO A 59 -13.71 16.22 14.91
N ASN A 60 -13.27 14.96 14.91
CA ASN A 60 -13.97 13.89 14.21
C ASN A 60 -15.02 13.21 15.10
N SER A 61 -16.17 12.87 14.53
CA SER A 61 -17.20 12.01 15.14
C SER A 61 -16.66 10.68 15.70
N ALA A 62 -15.65 10.09 15.04
CA ALA A 62 -14.96 8.90 15.55
C ALA A 62 -14.25 9.16 16.88
N SER A 63 -13.75 10.39 17.08
CA SER A 63 -13.14 10.79 18.34
C SER A 63 -14.16 10.91 19.46
N VAL A 64 -15.34 11.47 19.18
CA VAL A 64 -16.44 11.53 20.16
C VAL A 64 -16.85 10.12 20.59
N GLN A 65 -17.01 9.20 19.61
CA GLN A 65 -17.33 7.81 19.88
C GLN A 65 -16.26 7.13 20.75
N TYR A 66 -14.97 7.33 20.44
CA TYR A 66 -13.86 6.84 21.25
C TYR A 66 -13.93 7.37 22.69
N LEU A 67 -14.04 8.69 22.84
CA LEU A 67 -14.03 9.36 24.13
C LEU A 67 -15.19 8.87 25.02
N GLN A 68 -16.40 8.78 24.46
CA GLN A 68 -17.55 8.24 25.17
C GLN A 68 -17.37 6.77 25.56
N SER A 69 -16.81 5.94 24.67
CA SER A 69 -16.55 4.52 24.95
C SER A 69 -15.54 4.30 26.09
N GLU A 70 -14.64 5.26 26.30
CA GLU A 70 -13.66 5.26 27.39
C GLU A 70 -14.15 6.05 28.63
N GLY A 71 -15.39 6.53 28.64
CA GLY A 71 -16.02 7.22 29.78
C GLY A 71 -15.63 8.68 29.93
N TYR A 72 -15.07 9.32 28.91
CA TYR A 72 -14.79 10.76 28.93
C TYR A 72 -16.05 11.57 28.64
N ASP A 73 -16.25 12.63 29.42
CA ASP A 73 -17.36 13.57 29.23
C ASP A 73 -17.01 14.59 28.13
N THR A 74 -17.62 14.41 26.96
CA THR A 74 -17.39 15.28 25.79
C THR A 74 -18.17 16.60 25.86
N THR A 75 -18.96 16.85 26.90
CA THR A 75 -19.74 18.08 27.06
C THR A 75 -19.02 19.13 27.92
N LYS A 76 -18.02 18.70 28.68
CA LYS A 76 -17.25 19.57 29.57
C LYS A 76 -16.05 20.20 28.86
N HIS A 77 -15.62 21.33 29.41
CA HIS A 77 -14.34 21.92 29.01
C HIS A 77 -13.21 20.93 29.29
N ILE A 78 -12.37 20.65 28.28
CA ILE A 78 -11.17 19.84 28.49
C ILE A 78 -10.02 20.75 28.94
N ASP A 79 -9.24 20.31 29.90
CA ASP A 79 -7.95 20.91 30.25
C ASP A 79 -6.78 20.12 29.66
N SER A 80 -5.56 20.67 29.73
CA SER A 80 -4.36 19.97 29.24
C SER A 80 -4.19 18.59 29.89
N SER A 81 -4.55 18.44 31.17
CA SER A 81 -4.40 17.17 31.89
C SER A 81 -5.29 16.07 31.32
N THR A 82 -6.54 16.40 30.96
CA THR A 82 -7.48 15.46 30.36
C THR A 82 -7.05 15.08 28.94
N VAL A 83 -6.58 16.02 28.11
CA VAL A 83 -6.03 15.70 26.77
C VAL A 83 -4.83 14.77 26.88
N GLN A 84 -3.91 15.04 27.81
CA GLN A 84 -2.76 14.17 28.07
C GLN A 84 -3.20 12.77 28.50
N ALA A 85 -4.22 12.66 29.36
CA ALA A 85 -4.78 11.38 29.77
C ALA A 85 -5.38 10.60 28.60
N VAL A 86 -6.12 11.28 27.70
CA VAL A 86 -6.68 10.69 26.47
C VAL A 86 -5.56 10.16 25.57
N LEU A 87 -4.53 10.97 25.29
CA LEU A 87 -3.40 10.58 24.45
C LEU A 87 -2.63 9.39 25.04
N VAL A 88 -2.41 9.38 26.36
CA VAL A 88 -1.82 8.23 27.06
C VAL A 88 -2.72 6.99 26.97
N GLY A 89 -4.04 7.16 27.08
CA GLY A 89 -5.04 6.10 26.88
C GLY A 89 -4.93 5.48 25.49
N ILE A 90 -4.83 6.30 24.44
CA ILE A 90 -4.64 5.83 23.06
C ILE A 90 -3.35 5.03 22.92
N LEU A 91 -2.23 5.49 23.51
CA LEU A 91 -0.98 4.72 23.47
C LEU A 91 -1.10 3.37 24.18
N LYS A 92 -1.87 3.29 25.28
CA LYS A 92 -2.15 2.01 25.94
C LYS A 92 -2.95 1.08 25.05
N LYS A 93 -3.89 1.58 24.22
CA LYS A 93 -4.61 0.76 23.24
C LYS A 93 -3.66 0.17 22.19
N PHE A 94 -2.65 0.93 21.76
CA PHE A 94 -1.64 0.43 20.82
C PHE A 94 -0.71 -0.63 21.43
N ASP A 95 -0.65 -0.70 22.76
CA ASP A 95 0.08 -1.74 23.49
C ASP A 95 -0.69 -3.05 23.61
N GLN A 96 -2.00 -3.07 23.35
CA GLN A 96 -2.82 -4.27 23.51
C GLN A 96 -2.56 -5.26 22.37
N ASP A 97 -2.30 -6.52 22.72
CA ASP A 97 -2.25 -7.59 21.75
C ASP A 97 -3.65 -7.85 21.19
N LEU A 98 -3.81 -7.64 19.89
CA LEU A 98 -4.99 -8.08 19.17
C LEU A 98 -4.85 -9.56 18.84
N VAL A 99 -5.50 -10.37 19.65
CA VAL A 99 -5.92 -11.70 19.21
C VAL A 99 -7.11 -11.47 18.30
N PHE A 100 -6.99 -11.87 17.04
CA PHE A 100 -8.12 -11.95 16.13
C PHE A 100 -8.60 -13.40 16.21
N ASP A 101 -9.62 -13.62 17.03
CA ASP A 101 -10.44 -14.84 17.01
C ASP A 101 -11.81 -14.50 16.41
N ALA A 102 -12.58 -15.54 16.07
CA ALA A 102 -13.95 -15.37 15.58
C ALA A 102 -14.94 -14.90 16.68
N GLN A 103 -14.46 -14.62 17.89
CA GLN A 103 -15.34 -14.24 18.99
C GLN A 103 -15.68 -12.74 18.96
N MET A 104 -16.85 -12.45 19.53
CA MET A 104 -17.38 -11.11 19.72
C MET A 104 -16.41 -10.20 20.52
N SER A 105 -15.47 -10.74 21.30
CA SER A 105 -14.46 -9.92 21.99
C SER A 105 -13.40 -9.31 21.06
N SER A 106 -13.09 -9.95 19.93
CA SER A 106 -11.99 -9.51 19.05
C SER A 106 -12.38 -8.31 18.18
N HIS A 107 -13.64 -8.25 17.71
CA HIS A 107 -14.09 -7.12 16.91
C HIS A 107 -14.19 -5.82 17.73
N LEU A 108 -14.68 -5.88 18.98
CA LEU A 108 -14.72 -4.70 19.87
C LEU A 108 -13.33 -4.14 20.14
N LYS A 109 -12.33 -5.01 20.29
CA LYS A 109 -10.93 -4.59 20.43
C LYS A 109 -10.40 -3.92 19.17
N LEU A 110 -10.71 -4.47 17.99
CA LEU A 110 -10.34 -3.86 16.71
C LEU A 110 -11.03 -2.50 16.53
N GLU A 111 -12.32 -2.41 16.83
CA GLU A 111 -13.09 -1.16 16.78
C GLU A 111 -12.50 -0.11 17.72
N SER A 112 -12.29 -0.45 18.99
CA SER A 112 -11.66 0.44 19.96
C SER A 112 -10.29 0.93 19.49
N LEU A 113 -9.48 0.05 18.87
CA LEU A 113 -8.19 0.42 18.31
C LEU A 113 -8.31 1.37 17.10
N VAL A 114 -9.26 1.09 16.20
CA VAL A 114 -9.51 1.89 15.00
C VAL A 114 -10.01 3.29 15.39
N LEU A 115 -10.91 3.37 16.37
CA LEU A 115 -11.38 4.62 16.95
C LEU A 115 -10.24 5.37 17.64
N ALA A 116 -9.40 4.70 18.44
CA ALA A 116 -8.24 5.32 19.06
C ALA A 116 -7.24 5.88 18.01
N ALA A 117 -7.02 5.15 16.93
CA ALA A 117 -6.18 5.59 15.81
C ALA A 117 -6.79 6.79 15.09
N ALA A 118 -8.11 6.82 14.89
CA ALA A 118 -8.82 7.97 14.33
C ALA A 118 -8.69 9.21 15.22
N THR A 119 -8.95 9.05 16.52
CA THR A 119 -8.82 10.11 17.53
C THR A 119 -7.44 10.74 17.52
N LEU A 120 -6.38 9.92 17.47
CA LEU A 120 -5.02 10.42 17.42
C LEU A 120 -4.67 11.05 16.07
N ARG A 121 -5.15 10.46 14.97
CA ARG A 121 -4.88 10.96 13.61
C ARG A 121 -5.43 12.36 13.42
N ASP A 122 -6.62 12.61 13.93
CA ASP A 122 -7.32 13.89 13.79
C ASP A 122 -7.02 14.86 14.94
N SER A 123 -6.17 14.50 15.91
CA SER A 123 -5.87 15.39 17.03
C SER A 123 -4.97 16.56 16.63
N MET A 124 -5.20 17.71 17.27
CA MET A 124 -4.31 18.86 17.12
C MET A 124 -2.89 18.56 17.62
N PHE A 125 -2.75 17.70 18.64
CA PHE A 125 -1.46 17.19 19.09
C PHE A 125 -0.64 16.60 17.94
N LEU A 126 -1.19 15.65 17.17
CA LEU A 126 -0.44 14.97 16.12
C LEU A 126 -0.05 15.94 15.00
N THR A 127 -0.96 16.84 14.63
CA THR A 127 -0.71 17.89 13.63
C THR A 127 0.46 18.79 14.05
N LYS A 128 0.41 19.36 15.25
CA LYS A 128 1.48 20.23 15.78
C LYS A 128 2.80 19.51 15.93
N TRP A 129 2.76 18.26 16.41
CA TRP A 129 3.97 17.46 16.55
C TRP A 129 4.63 17.17 15.20
N MET A 130 3.83 16.89 14.17
CA MET A 130 4.34 16.71 12.80
C MET A 130 4.89 18.01 12.20
N GLU A 131 4.21 19.14 12.38
CA GLU A 131 4.70 20.46 11.95
C GLU A 131 6.04 20.80 12.61
N HIS A 132 6.15 20.60 13.92
CA HIS A 132 7.39 20.83 14.66
C HIS A 132 8.52 19.92 14.16
N SER A 133 8.23 18.63 13.91
CA SER A 133 9.22 17.67 13.43
C SER A 133 9.81 18.00 12.05
N GLN A 134 9.08 18.74 11.20
CA GLN A 134 9.56 19.15 9.88
C GLN A 134 10.53 20.34 9.94
N GLY A 135 10.49 21.15 11.00
CA GLY A 135 11.36 22.31 11.19
C GLY A 135 12.77 21.97 11.70
N ILE A 136 13.01 20.72 12.10
CA ILE A 136 14.24 20.31 12.78
C ILE A 136 15.30 19.85 11.76
N GLN A 137 16.41 20.59 11.65
CA GLN A 137 17.59 20.22 10.84
C GLN A 137 18.78 19.78 11.73
N ALA A 138 18.85 18.49 12.13
CA ALA A 138 20.08 17.92 12.70
C ALA A 138 20.16 16.38 12.61
N SER A 139 21.39 15.86 12.59
CA SER A 139 21.76 14.48 12.25
C SER A 139 21.23 13.37 13.19
N THR A 140 20.95 13.68 14.46
CA THR A 140 20.38 12.70 15.42
C THR A 140 18.85 12.80 15.51
N GLU A 141 18.31 14.00 15.37
CA GLU A 141 16.86 14.24 15.31
C GLU A 141 16.23 13.66 14.04
N THR A 142 17.02 13.52 12.97
CA THR A 142 16.58 12.88 11.71
C THR A 142 15.98 11.48 11.95
N LEU A 143 16.56 10.68 12.85
CA LEU A 143 16.03 9.34 13.17
C LEU A 143 14.68 9.41 13.89
N LEU A 144 14.52 10.37 14.81
CA LEU A 144 13.26 10.56 15.53
C LEU A 144 12.15 11.09 14.62
N VAL A 145 12.48 12.04 13.73
CA VAL A 145 11.57 12.57 12.71
C VAL A 145 11.13 11.46 11.75
N GLU A 146 12.05 10.58 11.35
CA GLU A 146 11.72 9.42 10.53
C GLU A 146 10.78 8.45 11.26
N LYS A 147 11.04 8.17 12.55
CA LYS A 147 10.16 7.34 13.39
C LYS A 147 8.80 7.99 13.61
N ALA A 148 8.72 9.30 13.84
CA ALA A 148 7.46 10.04 13.95
C ALA A 148 6.65 9.95 12.65
N SER A 149 7.32 10.17 11.51
CA SER A 149 6.71 9.97 10.19
C SER A 149 6.24 8.52 10.00
N GLN A 150 7.01 7.54 10.45
CA GLN A 150 6.62 6.12 10.40
C GLN A 150 5.41 5.83 11.30
N PHE A 151 5.34 6.45 12.48
CA PHE A 151 4.22 6.35 13.40
C PHE A 151 2.93 6.83 12.76
N CYS A 152 2.93 8.07 12.26
CA CYS A 152 1.75 8.67 11.62
C CYS A 152 1.26 7.84 10.45
N ARG A 153 2.17 7.26 9.67
CA ARG A 153 1.82 6.34 8.59
C ARG A 153 1.19 5.05 9.08
N ASN A 154 1.70 4.47 10.16
CA ASN A 154 1.13 3.26 10.75
C ASN A 154 -0.24 3.54 11.39
N VAL A 155 -0.41 4.69 12.04
CA VAL A 155 -1.71 5.19 12.52
C VAL A 155 -2.68 5.35 11.36
N ASN A 156 -2.29 6.01 10.27
CA ASN A 156 -3.11 6.16 9.05
C ASN A 156 -3.53 4.82 8.45
N LYS A 157 -2.67 3.80 8.49
CA LYS A 157 -3.00 2.44 8.03
C LYS A 157 -4.02 1.74 8.94
N VAL A 158 -4.14 2.10 10.20
CA VAL A 158 -5.20 1.57 11.07
C VAL A 158 -6.48 2.40 10.89
N TYR A 159 -6.34 3.72 10.83
CA TYR A 159 -7.41 4.69 10.60
C TYR A 159 -8.20 4.47 9.29
N GLN A 160 -7.55 3.99 8.22
CA GLN A 160 -8.21 3.83 6.91
C GLN A 160 -9.53 3.04 6.95
N TYR A 161 -9.73 2.17 7.95
CA TYR A 161 -10.96 1.41 8.10
C TYR A 161 -12.15 2.31 8.43
N VAL A 162 -11.96 3.40 9.18
CA VAL A 162 -12.98 4.44 9.41
C VAL A 162 -13.37 5.10 8.09
N CYS A 163 -12.40 5.46 7.25
CA CYS A 163 -12.69 6.08 5.95
C CYS A 163 -13.56 5.20 5.06
N ILE A 164 -13.39 3.87 5.11
CA ILE A 164 -14.21 2.96 4.32
C ILE A 164 -15.64 2.91 4.89
N ILE A 165 -15.82 2.92 6.21
CA ILE A 165 -17.15 3.03 6.85
C ILE A 165 -17.86 4.31 6.39
N ASP A 166 -17.16 5.44 6.46
CA ASP A 166 -17.72 6.73 6.11
C ASP A 166 -18.07 6.81 4.62
N LEU A 167 -17.24 6.23 3.75
CA LEU A 167 -17.53 6.10 2.33
C LEU A 167 -18.78 5.25 2.09
N ILE A 168 -18.88 4.08 2.72
CA ILE A 168 -20.05 3.21 2.62
C ILE A 168 -21.31 3.97 3.04
N ARG A 169 -21.26 4.65 4.20
CA ARG A 169 -22.37 5.46 4.71
C ARG A 169 -22.71 6.64 3.80
N TYR A 170 -21.72 7.27 3.19
CA TYR A 170 -21.92 8.37 2.25
C TYR A 170 -22.63 7.88 0.98
N VAL A 171 -22.12 6.81 0.37
CA VAL A 171 -22.67 6.20 -0.84
C VAL A 171 -24.12 5.75 -0.62
N GLN A 172 -24.37 5.03 0.47
CA GLN A 172 -25.72 4.53 0.82
C GLN A 172 -26.73 5.65 1.12
N ARG A 173 -26.27 6.83 1.56
CA ARG A 173 -27.14 8.00 1.77
C ARG A 173 -27.55 8.67 0.46
N LYS A 174 -26.70 8.59 -0.57
CA LYS A 174 -26.92 9.28 -1.84
C LYS A 174 -27.71 8.44 -2.82
N GLU A 175 -27.45 7.14 -2.86
CA GLU A 175 -28.12 6.21 -3.78
C GLU A 175 -28.26 4.83 -3.12
N PRO A 176 -29.30 4.05 -3.48
CA PRO A 176 -29.48 2.68 -3.03
C PRO A 176 -28.51 1.73 -3.75
N ILE A 177 -27.21 2.01 -3.67
CA ILE A 177 -26.16 1.20 -4.29
C ILE A 177 -25.97 -0.09 -3.49
N LYS A 178 -26.00 -1.22 -4.21
CA LYS A 178 -25.67 -2.53 -3.64
C LYS A 178 -24.16 -2.62 -3.44
N ILE A 179 -23.74 -2.78 -2.18
CA ILE A 179 -22.34 -3.01 -1.83
C ILE A 179 -22.15 -4.50 -1.60
N GLU A 180 -21.20 -5.09 -2.31
CA GLU A 180 -20.87 -6.51 -2.22
C GLU A 180 -19.39 -6.69 -1.85
N TRP A 181 -19.13 -7.56 -0.87
CA TRP A 181 -17.79 -8.05 -0.60
C TRP A 181 -17.46 -9.15 -1.60
N VAL A 182 -16.45 -8.92 -2.44
CA VAL A 182 -15.98 -9.93 -3.41
C VAL A 182 -14.70 -10.54 -2.89
N TYR A 183 -14.74 -11.84 -2.57
CA TYR A 183 -13.54 -12.57 -2.15
C TYR A 183 -12.79 -13.08 -3.37
N ALA A 184 -11.46 -13.12 -3.29
CA ALA A 184 -10.63 -13.76 -4.31
C ALA A 184 -11.01 -15.24 -4.54
N ARG A 185 -11.57 -15.92 -3.53
CA ARG A 185 -12.07 -17.30 -3.61
C ARG A 185 -13.51 -17.41 -4.13
N ASP A 186 -14.35 -16.39 -3.89
CA ASP A 186 -15.77 -16.34 -4.29
C ASP A 186 -15.96 -15.76 -5.69
N MET A 187 -14.90 -15.13 -6.22
CA MET A 187 -14.67 -15.08 -7.65
C MET A 187 -14.55 -16.54 -8.13
N ASN A 188 -15.68 -17.20 -8.38
CA ASN A 188 -15.83 -18.46 -9.13
C ASN A 188 -15.39 -18.28 -10.60
N LEU A 189 -14.30 -17.55 -10.80
CA LEU A 189 -13.48 -17.51 -12.00
C LEU A 189 -12.88 -18.90 -12.13
N GLY A 190 -13.67 -19.84 -12.67
CA GLY A 190 -13.32 -21.25 -12.79
C GLY A 190 -11.85 -21.42 -13.15
N ASN A 191 -11.13 -22.17 -12.33
CA ASN A 191 -9.70 -22.45 -12.48
C ASN A 191 -8.71 -21.27 -12.41
N LEU A 192 -9.07 -20.00 -12.19
CA LEU A 192 -8.05 -18.94 -12.15
C LEU A 192 -7.16 -19.04 -10.91
N ASN A 193 -7.71 -19.38 -9.74
CA ASN A 193 -6.89 -19.66 -8.55
C ASN A 193 -6.06 -20.94 -8.74
N THR A 194 -6.64 -22.00 -9.33
CA THR A 194 -5.94 -23.27 -9.61
C THR A 194 -4.86 -23.14 -10.71
N LEU A 195 -5.01 -22.23 -11.67
CA LEU A 195 -4.02 -21.89 -12.71
C LEU A 195 -2.96 -20.90 -12.20
N CYS A 196 -3.29 -20.02 -11.25
CA CYS A 196 -2.30 -19.13 -10.61
C CYS A 196 -1.28 -19.91 -9.77
N TYR A 197 -1.65 -21.09 -9.24
CA TYR A 197 -0.71 -21.98 -8.54
C TYR A 197 0.25 -22.72 -9.49
N GLN A 198 0.00 -22.76 -10.80
CA GLN A 198 0.83 -23.54 -11.74
C GLN A 198 2.07 -22.79 -12.25
N PHE A 199 2.27 -21.52 -11.89
CA PHE A 199 3.44 -20.72 -12.30
C PHE A 199 4.09 -20.00 -11.11
N GLU A 200 4.20 -20.71 -9.98
CA GLU A 200 4.69 -20.15 -8.71
C GLU A 200 6.10 -19.59 -8.80
N HIS A 201 6.92 -20.02 -9.77
CA HIS A 201 8.28 -19.52 -9.94
C HIS A 201 8.62 -19.36 -11.42
N LEU A 202 8.63 -18.11 -11.89
CA LEU A 202 9.24 -17.78 -13.15
C LEU A 202 10.72 -17.50 -12.93
N GLU A 203 11.57 -18.26 -13.62
CA GLU A 203 12.99 -17.93 -13.72
C GLU A 203 13.18 -16.76 -14.69
N LEU A 204 13.71 -15.67 -14.16
CA LEU A 204 14.16 -14.52 -14.92
C LEU A 204 15.65 -14.68 -15.19
N GLU A 205 16.03 -14.52 -16.46
CA GLU A 205 17.41 -14.31 -16.86
C GLU A 205 18.06 -13.21 -16.01
N SER A 206 19.35 -13.38 -15.72
CA SER A 206 20.11 -12.38 -14.96
C SER A 206 20.07 -11.00 -15.64
N ALA A 207 20.08 -9.94 -14.82
CA ALA A 207 20.08 -8.56 -15.31
C ALA A 207 21.31 -8.28 -16.20
N LEU A 208 22.45 -8.90 -15.88
CA LEU A 208 23.66 -8.82 -16.68
C LEU A 208 23.49 -9.49 -18.05
N THR A 209 22.89 -10.68 -18.11
CA THR A 209 22.62 -11.40 -19.37
C THR A 209 21.76 -10.56 -20.30
N ILE A 210 20.67 -9.98 -19.77
CA ILE A 210 19.76 -9.11 -20.53
C ILE A 210 20.49 -7.87 -21.03
N ALA A 211 21.26 -7.20 -20.16
CA ALA A 211 22.02 -6.01 -20.55
C ALA A 211 23.07 -6.31 -21.62
N LEU A 212 23.79 -7.43 -21.52
CA LEU A 212 24.77 -7.85 -22.53
C LEU A 212 24.10 -8.17 -23.88
N ARG A 213 22.92 -8.79 -23.86
CA ARG A 213 22.13 -9.03 -25.08
C ARG A 213 21.75 -7.73 -25.77
N ILE A 214 21.29 -6.74 -25.00
CA ILE A 214 20.95 -5.41 -25.49
C ILE A 214 22.19 -4.66 -26.02
N VAL A 215 23.31 -4.73 -25.31
CA VAL A 215 24.60 -4.16 -25.74
C VAL A 215 25.03 -4.70 -27.10
N ARG A 216 24.91 -6.02 -27.31
CA ARG A 216 25.21 -6.65 -28.60
C ARG A 216 24.23 -6.21 -29.69
N GLN A 217 22.93 -6.19 -29.37
CA GLN A 217 21.89 -5.80 -30.33
C GLN A 217 22.08 -4.36 -30.83
N PHE A 218 22.58 -3.45 -29.98
CA PHE A 218 22.80 -2.05 -30.33
C PHE A 218 24.26 -1.69 -30.63
N ASN A 219 25.15 -2.68 -30.80
CA ASN A 219 26.58 -2.50 -31.11
C ASN A 219 27.30 -1.54 -30.13
N LEU A 220 26.99 -1.64 -28.83
CA LEU A 220 27.55 -0.77 -27.78
C LEU A 220 28.89 -1.34 -27.26
N THR A 221 29.90 -1.40 -28.13
CA THR A 221 31.18 -2.11 -27.89
C THR A 221 31.99 -1.65 -26.68
N GLU A 222 31.74 -0.43 -26.18
CA GLU A 222 32.42 0.15 -25.02
C GLU A 222 31.94 -0.46 -23.68
N LEU A 223 30.80 -1.16 -23.67
CA LEU A 223 30.21 -1.73 -22.47
C LEU A 223 30.60 -3.18 -22.27
N THR A 224 31.72 -3.36 -21.59
CA THR A 224 32.16 -4.66 -21.12
C THR A 224 31.26 -5.17 -19.98
N SER A 225 31.25 -6.49 -19.80
CA SER A 225 30.59 -7.14 -18.64
C SER A 225 31.02 -6.51 -17.32
N ALA A 226 32.31 -6.20 -17.15
CA ALA A 226 32.83 -5.58 -15.93
C ALA A 226 32.22 -4.20 -15.66
N ARG A 227 32.09 -3.36 -16.69
CA ARG A 227 31.50 -2.03 -16.57
C ARG A 227 30.00 -2.10 -16.22
N LEU A 228 29.27 -3.03 -16.82
CA LEU A 228 27.86 -3.26 -16.49
C LEU A 228 27.67 -3.73 -15.04
N VAL A 229 28.53 -4.63 -14.54
CA VAL A 229 28.50 -5.07 -13.14
C VAL A 229 28.77 -3.90 -12.19
N GLU A 230 29.69 -3.00 -12.53
CA GLU A 230 29.96 -1.79 -11.75
C GLU A 230 28.71 -0.87 -11.69
N CYS A 231 28.05 -0.65 -12.83
CA CYS A 231 26.78 0.09 -12.90
C CYS A 231 25.69 -0.56 -12.06
N PHE A 232 25.49 -1.88 -12.26
CA PHE A 232 25.03 -2.89 -11.28
C PHE A 232 25.12 -2.42 -9.82
N GLN A 233 26.32 -2.56 -9.27
CA GLN A 233 26.61 -2.38 -7.86
C GLN A 233 26.32 -0.97 -7.35
N ARG A 234 26.34 0.05 -8.21
CA ARG A 234 25.97 1.43 -7.85
C ARG A 234 24.45 1.60 -7.65
N MET A 235 23.63 0.72 -8.24
CA MET A 235 22.17 0.75 -8.19
C MET A 235 21.57 -0.13 -7.09
N LYS A 236 20.42 0.27 -6.52
CA LYS A 236 19.58 -0.64 -5.73
C LYS A 236 18.77 -1.52 -6.68
N PRO A 237 18.56 -2.83 -6.39
CA PRO A 237 18.90 -3.55 -5.16
C PRO A 237 20.32 -4.15 -5.12
N PHE A 238 21.12 -4.01 -6.17
CA PHE A 238 22.41 -4.71 -6.31
C PHE A 238 23.50 -4.19 -5.36
N ARG A 239 23.40 -2.94 -4.88
CA ARG A 239 24.33 -2.30 -3.93
C ARG A 239 24.60 -3.10 -2.66
N SER A 240 23.65 -3.88 -2.15
CA SER A 240 23.71 -4.43 -0.78
C SER A 240 24.07 -5.91 -0.68
N ALA A 241 24.03 -6.66 -1.79
CA ALA A 241 24.31 -8.11 -1.88
C ALA A 241 23.80 -8.73 -3.22
N GLY A 242 23.13 -7.95 -4.08
CA GLY A 242 22.52 -8.51 -5.27
C GLY A 242 23.57 -8.82 -6.34
N ASN A 243 23.71 -10.09 -6.72
CA ASN A 243 24.53 -10.49 -7.86
C ASN A 243 23.74 -10.24 -9.17
N PRO A 244 24.17 -9.30 -10.05
CA PRO A 244 23.50 -9.03 -11.32
C PRO A 244 23.58 -10.18 -12.31
N SER A 245 24.50 -11.13 -12.10
CA SER A 245 24.70 -12.33 -12.91
C SER A 245 23.86 -13.53 -12.46
N ARG A 246 23.17 -13.43 -11.31
CA ARG A 246 22.33 -14.51 -10.82
C ARG A 246 20.94 -14.42 -11.44
N ASN A 247 20.45 -15.54 -11.97
CA ASN A 247 19.04 -15.69 -12.33
C ASN A 247 18.17 -15.46 -11.10
N ARG A 248 16.96 -14.94 -11.31
CA ARG A 248 16.03 -14.64 -10.23
C ARG A 248 14.76 -15.41 -10.42
N TYR A 249 14.29 -16.04 -9.36
CA TYR A 249 12.96 -16.60 -9.34
C TYR A 249 12.00 -15.55 -8.81
N VAL A 250 10.93 -15.29 -9.56
CA VAL A 250 9.86 -14.41 -9.13
C VAL A 250 8.56 -15.18 -9.09
N ASN A 251 7.79 -14.94 -8.05
CA ASN A 251 6.46 -15.49 -7.95
C ASN A 251 5.54 -14.60 -8.77
N THR A 252 4.90 -15.19 -9.78
CA THR A 252 3.96 -14.46 -10.63
C THR A 252 2.57 -14.51 -10.01
N TYR A 253 1.90 -13.36 -9.96
CA TYR A 253 0.54 -13.26 -9.43
C TYR A 253 -0.24 -12.24 -10.26
N VAL A 254 -1.48 -12.59 -10.63
CA VAL A 254 -2.43 -11.61 -11.17
C VAL A 254 -2.80 -10.65 -10.04
N HIS A 255 -2.56 -9.36 -10.24
CA HIS A 255 -2.90 -8.33 -9.27
C HIS A 255 -4.42 -8.10 -9.17
N ALA A 256 -4.85 -7.46 -8.08
CA ALA A 256 -6.26 -7.29 -7.74
C ALA A 256 -7.04 -6.49 -8.81
N GLU A 257 -6.39 -5.52 -9.46
CA GLU A 257 -7.02 -4.70 -10.50
C GLU A 257 -7.50 -5.55 -11.68
N LEU A 258 -6.62 -6.40 -12.22
CA LEU A 258 -6.94 -7.26 -13.36
C LEU A 258 -7.96 -8.33 -12.97
N LYS A 259 -7.85 -8.91 -11.76
CA LYS A 259 -8.85 -9.86 -11.24
C LYS A 259 -10.24 -9.25 -11.17
N LEU A 260 -10.34 -8.01 -10.69
CA LEU A 260 -11.61 -7.30 -10.58
C LEU A 260 -12.19 -6.99 -11.96
N ILE A 261 -11.37 -6.56 -12.93
CA ILE A 261 -11.83 -6.30 -14.31
C ILE A 261 -12.43 -7.55 -14.92
N VAL A 262 -11.76 -8.71 -14.83
CA VAL A 262 -12.30 -9.98 -15.35
C VAL A 262 -13.60 -10.34 -14.66
N PHE A 263 -13.63 -10.26 -13.33
CA PHE A 263 -14.84 -10.53 -12.56
C PHE A 263 -16.01 -9.65 -12.99
N LEU A 264 -15.77 -8.35 -13.22
CA LEU A 264 -16.80 -7.41 -13.67
C LEU A 264 -17.24 -7.71 -15.10
N LEU A 265 -16.30 -8.01 -16.01
CA LEU A 265 -16.61 -8.35 -17.40
C LEU A 265 -17.54 -9.56 -17.49
N GLN A 266 -17.32 -10.59 -16.68
CA GLN A 266 -18.17 -11.79 -16.66
C GLN A 266 -19.60 -11.54 -16.16
N ARG A 267 -19.78 -10.52 -15.33
CA ARG A 267 -21.09 -10.19 -14.73
C ARG A 267 -21.82 -9.08 -15.48
N THR A 268 -21.16 -8.45 -16.44
CA THR A 268 -21.74 -7.32 -17.14
C THR A 268 -22.39 -7.80 -18.44
N PRO A 269 -23.69 -7.53 -18.63
CA PRO A 269 -24.36 -7.92 -19.86
C PRO A 269 -23.71 -7.25 -21.08
N GLN A 270 -23.74 -7.94 -22.21
CA GLN A 270 -23.33 -7.37 -23.50
C GLN A 270 -24.22 -6.18 -23.84
N ARG A 271 -23.60 -5.09 -24.31
CA ARG A 271 -24.27 -3.84 -24.70
C ARG A 271 -24.34 -3.72 -26.22
N SER A 272 -25.36 -3.05 -26.74
CA SER A 272 -25.43 -2.76 -28.18
C SER A 272 -24.31 -1.80 -28.59
N GLN A 273 -23.90 -1.87 -29.87
CA GLN A 273 -22.85 -0.99 -30.40
C GLN A 273 -23.21 0.50 -30.31
N ASP A 274 -24.50 0.84 -30.27
CA ASP A 274 -24.99 2.22 -30.23
C ASP A 274 -24.97 2.87 -28.83
N GLN A 275 -24.66 2.10 -27.78
CA GLN A 275 -24.60 2.65 -26.42
C GLN A 275 -23.32 3.46 -26.18
N GLU A 276 -23.42 4.49 -25.34
CA GLU A 276 -22.27 5.27 -24.92
C GLU A 276 -21.26 4.43 -24.13
N ILE A 277 -19.99 4.83 -24.21
CA ILE A 277 -18.92 4.21 -23.43
C ILE A 277 -19.16 4.49 -21.96
N GLU A 278 -19.27 3.43 -21.16
CA GLU A 278 -19.39 3.56 -19.72
C GLU A 278 -18.02 3.53 -19.05
N HIS A 279 -17.80 4.56 -18.24
CA HIS A 279 -16.60 4.77 -17.46
C HIS A 279 -16.70 4.01 -16.13
N ARG A 280 -15.73 3.13 -15.86
CA ARG A 280 -15.69 2.25 -14.67
C ARG A 280 -14.44 2.51 -13.83
N PRO A 281 -14.53 3.39 -12.81
CA PRO A 281 -13.43 3.63 -11.89
C PRO A 281 -13.17 2.42 -11.01
N ILE A 282 -11.90 2.06 -10.84
CA ILE A 282 -11.43 1.07 -9.87
C ILE A 282 -10.60 1.79 -8.82
N GLY A 283 -11.14 1.90 -7.61
CA GLY A 283 -10.39 2.42 -6.46
C GLY A 283 -9.36 1.42 -5.97
N CYS A 284 -8.08 1.80 -6.00
CA CYS A 284 -6.97 0.93 -5.59
C CYS A 284 -6.31 1.46 -4.31
N SER A 285 -6.06 0.58 -3.34
CA SER A 285 -5.34 0.94 -2.10
C SER A 285 -3.86 1.33 -2.33
N LYS A 286 -3.34 1.01 -3.50
CA LYS A 286 -2.02 1.40 -4.01
C LYS A 286 -2.18 1.80 -5.48
N ARG A 287 -1.25 2.59 -6.02
CA ARG A 287 -1.23 2.84 -7.46
C ARG A 287 -0.97 1.52 -8.20
N SER A 288 -1.51 1.40 -9.41
CA SER A 288 -1.30 0.21 -10.24
C SER A 288 0.16 0.09 -10.68
N CYS A 289 0.65 -1.15 -10.75
CA CYS A 289 1.96 -1.41 -11.31
C CYS A 289 1.93 -1.17 -12.84
N LEU A 290 3.11 -0.95 -13.43
CA LEU A 290 3.22 -0.66 -14.86
C LEU A 290 2.56 -1.74 -15.73
N TYR A 291 2.72 -3.00 -15.32
CA TYR A 291 2.14 -4.14 -16.01
C TYR A 291 0.61 -4.10 -16.01
N CYS A 292 -0.02 -3.82 -14.85
CA CYS A 292 -1.47 -3.69 -14.76
C CYS A 292 -1.99 -2.50 -15.57
N THR A 293 -1.27 -1.37 -15.55
CA THR A 293 -1.62 -0.20 -16.35
C THR A 293 -1.63 -0.53 -17.84
N PHE A 294 -0.57 -1.17 -18.35
CA PHE A 294 -0.51 -1.54 -19.76
C PHE A 294 -1.60 -2.54 -20.14
N TRP A 295 -1.85 -3.54 -19.29
CA TRP A 295 -2.97 -4.45 -19.52
C TRP A 295 -4.32 -3.74 -19.57
N ILE A 296 -4.57 -2.80 -18.66
CA ILE A 296 -5.83 -2.04 -18.66
C ILE A 296 -5.98 -1.25 -19.95
N GLU A 297 -4.92 -0.57 -20.41
CA GLU A 297 -4.92 0.17 -21.67
C GLU A 297 -5.14 -0.74 -22.88
N GLU A 298 -4.44 -1.86 -22.97
CA GLU A 298 -4.62 -2.80 -24.10
C GLU A 298 -6.02 -3.44 -24.08
N LEU A 299 -6.56 -3.78 -22.90
CA LEU A 299 -7.93 -4.26 -22.77
C LEU A 299 -8.93 -3.20 -23.23
N GLN A 300 -8.70 -1.91 -22.96
CA GLN A 300 -9.55 -0.85 -23.49
C GLN A 300 -9.53 -0.84 -25.02
N GLU A 301 -8.36 -0.93 -25.66
CA GLU A 301 -8.28 -0.98 -27.12
C GLU A 301 -8.99 -2.19 -27.71
N ILE A 302 -8.86 -3.35 -27.07
CA ILE A 302 -9.52 -4.59 -27.50
C ILE A 302 -11.04 -4.48 -27.34
N PHE A 303 -11.53 -3.86 -26.26
CA PHE A 303 -12.95 -3.78 -25.97
C PHE A 303 -13.67 -2.61 -26.64
N LYS A 304 -12.97 -1.54 -27.01
CA LYS A 304 -13.51 -0.37 -27.76
C LYS A 304 -14.41 -0.76 -28.95
N PRO A 305 -14.03 -1.68 -29.85
CA PRO A 305 -14.87 -2.08 -30.99
C PRO A 305 -15.94 -3.14 -30.66
N THR A 306 -16.04 -3.60 -29.40
CA THR A 306 -16.91 -4.72 -29.00
C THR A 306 -18.19 -4.25 -28.31
N VAL A 307 -19.11 -5.19 -28.08
CA VAL A 307 -20.31 -5.03 -27.24
C VAL A 307 -20.01 -4.68 -25.78
N HIS A 308 -18.74 -4.70 -25.36
CA HIS A 308 -18.32 -4.31 -24.02
C HIS A 308 -17.68 -2.91 -24.07
N ARG A 309 -18.50 -1.87 -24.26
CA ARG A 309 -18.06 -0.46 -24.28
C ARG A 309 -17.73 0.06 -22.87
N PHE A 310 -16.81 -0.61 -22.18
CA PHE A 310 -16.35 -0.24 -20.84
C PHE A 310 -14.94 0.32 -20.88
N MET A 311 -14.74 1.47 -20.24
CA MET A 311 -13.41 2.01 -19.97
C MET A 311 -13.08 1.87 -18.49
N TYR A 312 -12.22 0.91 -18.17
CA TYR A 312 -11.70 0.74 -16.82
C TYR A 312 -10.52 1.65 -16.58
N TYR A 313 -10.52 2.38 -15.47
CA TYR A 313 -9.39 3.20 -15.05
C TYR A 313 -9.15 2.98 -13.58
N THR A 314 -7.88 2.93 -13.18
CA THR A 314 -7.52 2.80 -11.77
C THR A 314 -7.30 4.17 -11.16
N ALA A 315 -7.92 4.39 -10.00
CA ALA A 315 -7.71 5.55 -9.18
C ALA A 315 -6.96 5.11 -7.92
N GLY A 316 -5.65 5.37 -7.90
CA GLY A 316 -4.86 5.30 -6.67
C GLY A 316 -4.94 6.64 -5.92
N SER A 317 -4.59 6.65 -4.63
CA SER A 317 -4.51 7.87 -3.80
C SER A 317 -3.59 8.98 -4.32
N HIS A 318 -2.87 8.75 -5.42
CA HIS A 318 -1.93 9.67 -6.05
C HIS A 318 -1.94 9.65 -7.59
N GLY A 319 -2.94 9.04 -8.24
CA GLY A 319 -3.23 9.18 -9.69
C GLY A 319 -2.23 8.64 -10.74
N SER A 320 -0.96 8.37 -10.44
CA SER A 320 0.06 7.99 -11.46
C SER A 320 0.53 6.53 -11.37
N PRO A 321 0.97 5.87 -12.47
CA PRO A 321 1.50 4.50 -12.44
C PRO A 321 2.87 4.40 -11.73
N TYR A 322 3.23 3.20 -11.23
CA TYR A 322 4.61 2.93 -10.78
C TYR A 322 5.49 2.40 -11.91
N ALA A 323 6.76 2.79 -11.93
CA ALA A 323 7.81 2.15 -12.73
C ALA A 323 8.26 0.78 -12.15
N THR A 324 7.34 0.01 -11.56
CA THR A 324 7.61 -1.35 -11.09
C THR A 324 6.84 -2.32 -11.98
N CYS A 325 7.59 -3.22 -12.64
CA CYS A 325 7.05 -4.29 -13.44
C CYS A 325 7.04 -5.56 -12.60
N ALA A 326 5.86 -6.08 -12.28
CA ALA A 326 5.70 -7.46 -11.83
C ALA A 326 5.10 -8.23 -13.01
N ARG A 327 5.79 -9.29 -13.47
CA ARG A 327 5.24 -10.14 -14.53
C ARG A 327 4.07 -10.93 -13.93
N VAL A 328 2.92 -10.79 -14.55
CA VAL A 328 1.74 -11.59 -14.24
C VAL A 328 1.85 -12.91 -15.02
N GLY A 329 1.33 -14.01 -14.46
CA GLY A 329 1.24 -15.27 -15.18
C GLY A 329 0.29 -15.18 -16.41
N PRO A 330 0.22 -16.22 -17.25
CA PRO A 330 -0.64 -16.22 -18.43
C PRO A 330 -2.11 -15.99 -18.06
N PHE A 331 -2.77 -15.13 -18.84
CA PHE A 331 -4.17 -14.75 -18.65
C PHE A 331 -5.06 -15.61 -19.57
N LYS A 332 -6.00 -16.36 -19.01
CA LYS A 332 -6.83 -17.30 -19.78
C LYS A 332 -7.78 -16.59 -20.74
N GLU A 333 -8.13 -15.35 -20.42
CA GLU A 333 -9.01 -14.49 -21.20
C GLU A 333 -8.30 -13.79 -22.37
N ASP A 334 -7.00 -14.05 -22.57
CA ASP A 334 -6.25 -13.68 -23.79
C ASP A 334 -5.88 -14.94 -24.60
N PRO A 335 -6.86 -15.67 -25.15
CA PRO A 335 -6.64 -16.98 -25.78
C PRO A 335 -5.72 -16.91 -27.00
N ASN A 336 -5.58 -15.74 -27.62
CA ASN A 336 -4.72 -15.51 -28.79
C ASN A 336 -3.40 -14.82 -28.41
N GLY A 337 -3.17 -14.53 -27.12
CA GLY A 337 -1.99 -13.83 -26.64
C GLY A 337 -1.85 -12.39 -27.14
N LEU A 338 -2.90 -11.79 -27.73
CA LEU A 338 -2.83 -10.49 -28.40
C LEU A 338 -2.49 -9.37 -27.42
N CYS A 339 -3.14 -9.38 -26.26
CA CYS A 339 -2.89 -8.40 -25.21
C CYS A 339 -1.52 -8.63 -24.57
N SER A 340 -1.23 -9.89 -24.23
CA SER A 340 0.03 -10.31 -23.63
C SER A 340 1.23 -9.91 -24.49
N ASN A 341 1.16 -10.17 -25.81
CA ASN A 341 2.22 -9.84 -26.75
C ASN A 341 2.48 -8.33 -26.83
N LYS A 342 1.42 -7.51 -26.92
CA LYS A 342 1.56 -6.05 -26.96
C LYS A 342 2.12 -5.49 -25.65
N VAL A 343 1.65 -5.98 -24.51
CA VAL A 343 2.19 -5.58 -23.20
C VAL A 343 3.67 -5.98 -23.08
N GLU A 344 4.03 -7.20 -23.50
CA GLU A 344 5.42 -7.66 -23.49
C GLU A 344 6.31 -6.83 -24.41
N GLU A 345 5.84 -6.47 -25.61
CA GLU A 345 6.55 -5.58 -26.54
C GLU A 345 6.80 -4.20 -25.93
N ARG A 346 5.77 -3.59 -25.31
CA ARG A 346 5.89 -2.29 -24.63
C ARG A 346 6.89 -2.36 -23.46
N LEU A 347 6.86 -3.44 -22.68
CA LEU A 347 7.81 -3.65 -21.58
C LEU A 347 9.23 -3.84 -22.08
N LYS A 348 9.42 -4.57 -23.18
CA LYS A 348 10.72 -4.72 -23.84
C LYS A 348 11.26 -3.37 -24.31
N GLY A 349 10.43 -2.57 -24.98
CA GLY A 349 10.80 -1.22 -25.43
C GLY A 349 11.24 -0.30 -24.27
N LEU A 350 10.55 -0.36 -23.14
CA LEU A 350 10.97 0.34 -21.92
C LEU A 350 12.26 -0.21 -21.34
N GLY A 351 12.44 -1.53 -21.32
CA GLY A 351 13.69 -2.17 -20.90
C GLY A 351 14.88 -1.68 -21.73
N ASP A 352 14.71 -1.64 -23.05
CA ASP A 352 15.71 -1.14 -23.99
C ASP A 352 16.00 0.35 -23.74
N GLN A 353 14.97 1.17 -23.52
CA GLN A 353 15.13 2.59 -23.19
C GLN A 353 15.87 2.78 -21.85
N GLN A 354 15.57 2.00 -20.82
CA GLN A 354 16.22 2.09 -19.52
C GLN A 354 17.68 1.66 -19.61
N VAL A 355 17.98 0.58 -20.34
CA VAL A 355 19.37 0.19 -20.61
C VAL A 355 20.11 1.28 -21.38
N ARG A 356 19.45 1.94 -22.35
CA ARG A 356 19.99 3.13 -23.03
C ARG A 356 20.20 4.32 -22.09
N ALA A 357 19.30 4.54 -21.14
CA ALA A 357 19.44 5.61 -20.16
C ALA A 357 20.57 5.33 -19.15
N LEU A 358 20.79 4.06 -18.80
CA LEU A 358 21.96 3.65 -18.01
C LEU A 358 23.28 4.03 -18.69
N LEU A 359 23.32 4.12 -20.03
CA LEU A 359 24.49 4.57 -20.80
C LEU A 359 24.88 6.01 -20.48
N ASN A 360 23.91 6.85 -20.11
CA ASN A 360 24.11 8.28 -19.85
C ASN A 360 24.28 8.60 -18.36
N TYR A 361 24.24 7.59 -17.47
CA TYR A 361 24.23 7.76 -16.03
C TYR A 361 25.60 7.48 -15.38
N GLU A 362 26.52 8.45 -15.42
CA GLU A 362 27.78 8.34 -14.68
C GLU A 362 27.59 8.34 -13.15
N LYS A 363 26.57 9.03 -12.66
CA LYS A 363 26.35 9.26 -11.21
C LYS A 363 25.53 8.17 -10.51
N GLY A 364 25.11 7.13 -11.23
CA GLY A 364 24.17 6.13 -10.72
C GLY A 364 22.80 6.73 -10.43
N HIS A 365 21.74 5.91 -10.47
CA HIS A 365 20.42 6.39 -10.10
C HIS A 365 20.36 6.66 -8.59
N THR A 366 20.52 7.91 -8.17
CA THR A 366 20.08 8.33 -6.83
C THR A 366 18.58 8.15 -6.80
N LYS A 367 18.10 7.19 -6.01
CA LYS A 367 16.67 7.01 -5.80
C LYS A 367 16.11 8.37 -5.37
N LYS A 368 15.35 9.03 -6.24
CA LYS A 368 14.36 10.02 -5.79
C LYS A 368 13.58 9.26 -4.73
N LYS A 369 13.70 9.65 -3.45
CA LYS A 369 13.01 8.97 -2.34
C LYS A 369 11.59 8.81 -2.86
N SER A 370 11.18 7.57 -3.15
CA SER A 370 9.82 7.39 -3.61
C SER A 370 8.95 7.94 -2.49
N GLU A 371 7.85 8.58 -2.81
CA GLU A 371 6.85 8.90 -1.78
C GLU A 371 6.48 7.61 -1.01
N ASP A 372 6.71 6.44 -1.61
CA ASP A 372 6.63 5.12 -1.00
C ASP A 372 7.80 4.67 -0.09
N HIS A 373 8.96 5.32 -0.07
CA HIS A 373 9.90 5.17 1.06
C HIS A 373 9.35 5.88 2.30
N ALA A 374 8.43 6.81 2.09
CA ALA A 374 7.43 7.15 3.09
C ALA A 374 6.29 6.10 3.16
N SER A 375 6.44 4.81 2.84
CA SER A 375 5.42 3.76 3.14
C SER A 375 5.95 2.32 3.31
N ALA A 376 7.11 1.99 2.75
CA ALA A 376 7.80 0.72 2.93
C ALA A 376 8.70 0.80 4.17
N SER A 377 8.41 -0.01 5.18
CA SER A 377 9.32 -0.28 6.29
C SER A 377 10.59 -0.95 5.76
N ASP A 378 11.76 -0.38 6.03
CA ASP A 378 13.08 -0.89 5.61
C ASP A 378 13.44 -2.30 6.13
N GLY A 379 12.52 -3.00 6.81
CA GLY A 379 12.71 -4.37 7.29
C GLY A 379 12.28 -5.50 6.35
N GLU A 380 11.42 -5.27 5.35
CA GLU A 380 10.84 -6.40 4.58
C GLU A 380 11.74 -6.91 3.43
N SER A 381 12.75 -6.16 3.00
CA SER A 381 13.66 -6.61 1.92
C SER A 381 14.77 -7.54 2.43
N SER A 382 15.17 -7.41 3.70
CA SER A 382 16.25 -8.22 4.28
C SER A 382 15.77 -9.55 4.86
N GLU A 383 14.56 -9.64 5.41
CA GLU A 383 14.02 -10.91 5.92
C GLU A 383 13.51 -11.85 4.83
N ALA A 384 12.90 -11.31 3.76
CA ALA A 384 12.54 -12.12 2.59
C ALA A 384 13.80 -12.72 1.93
N SER A 385 14.91 -11.96 1.87
CA SER A 385 16.18 -12.44 1.33
C SER A 385 16.88 -13.47 2.23
N LYS A 386 16.65 -13.45 3.56
CA LYS A 386 17.24 -14.44 4.49
C LYS A 386 16.55 -15.80 4.44
N ARG A 387 15.25 -15.85 4.12
CA ARG A 387 14.52 -17.13 3.97
C ARG A 387 14.94 -17.93 2.74
N PHE A 388 15.51 -17.29 1.72
CA PHE A 388 16.04 -17.95 0.51
C PHE A 388 17.51 -18.38 0.63
N LEU A 389 18.17 -18.15 1.77
CA LEU A 389 19.56 -18.57 2.02
C LEU A 389 19.65 -19.77 2.98
N GLN A 390 18.52 -20.36 3.37
CA GLN A 390 18.47 -21.53 4.26
C GLN A 390 17.59 -22.68 3.72
N SER A 391 17.37 -22.72 2.40
CA SER A 391 16.78 -23.86 1.70
C SER A 391 17.67 -24.29 0.54
#